data_AF-A0A7C6AWS0-F1
#
_entry.id   AF-A0A7C6AWS0-F1
#
_cell.length_a   1.000
_cell.length_b   1.000
_cell.length_c   1.000
_cell.angle_alpha   90.00
_cell.angle_beta   90.00
_cell.angle_gamma   90.00
#
_symmetry.space_group_name_H-M   'P 1'
#
loop_
_entity.id
_entity.type
_entity.pdbx_description
1 polymer ?
#
loop_
_entity_poly.entity_id
_entity_poly.type
_entity_poly.pdbx_seq_one_letter_code
_entity_poly.pdbx_strand_id
1 'polypeptide(L)' 'RLTVMVANLAPRKMRFGVSEGMVLAAGPGGKELFLLAPDDGAEPGMRVK' A
#
# COMPACT_ATOMS: atom_id res chain seq x y z
N ARG A 1 -1.13 -0.50 -12.47
CA ARG A 1 -1.01 0.71 -11.61
C ARG A 1 -0.05 0.38 -10.48
N LEU A 2 1.00 1.16 -10.28
CA LEU A 2 1.92 1.00 -9.16
C LEU A 2 1.38 1.76 -7.93
N THR A 3 1.74 1.28 -6.75
CA THR A 3 1.42 1.91 -5.47
C THR A 3 2.51 1.59 -4.46
N VAL A 4 2.48 2.28 -3.32
CA VAL A 4 3.39 2.04 -2.22
C VAL A 4 2.71 1.17 -1.17
N MET A 5 3.44 0.17 -0.65
CA MET A 5 2.95 -0.67 0.44
C MET A 5 4.02 -0.89 1.52
N VAL A 6 3.56 -1.11 2.75
CA VAL A 6 4.37 -1.65 3.84
C VAL A 6 4.28 -3.17 3.79
N ALA A 7 5.42 -3.82 3.50
CA ALA A 7 5.49 -5.25 3.21
C ALA A 7 5.98 -6.11 4.39
N ASN A 8 6.32 -5.50 5.53
CA ASN A 8 6.88 -6.19 6.70
C ASN A 8 5.93 -6.21 7.91
N LEU A 9 4.63 -5.95 7.69
CA LEU A 9 3.63 -6.09 8.75
C LEU A 9 3.29 -7.56 8.96
N ALA A 10 2.98 -7.93 10.20
CA ALA A 10 2.47 -9.26 10.49
C ALA A 10 1.15 -9.50 9.72
N PRO A 11 0.97 -10.68 9.11
CA PRO A 11 -0.25 -11.00 8.37
C PRO A 11 -1.50 -10.83 9.23
N ARG A 12 -2.55 -10.21 8.68
CA ARG A 12 -3.80 -9.95 9.39
C ARG A 12 -4.96 -10.66 8.72
N LYS A 13 -5.62 -11.55 9.47
CA LYS A 13 -6.85 -12.21 9.01
C LYS A 13 -7.99 -11.19 8.93
N MET A 14 -8.60 -11.11 7.75
CA MET A 14 -9.76 -10.29 7.43
C MET A 14 -10.94 -11.19 7.08
N ARG A 15 -12.13 -10.60 6.88
CA ARG A 15 -13.36 -11.35 6.59
C ARG A 15 -13.25 -12.25 5.36
N PHE A 16 -12.44 -11.89 4.36
CA PHE A 16 -12.38 -12.54 3.05
C PHE A 16 -11.02 -13.15 2.70
N GLY A 17 -10.07 -13.16 3.63
CA GLY A 17 -8.71 -13.62 3.35
C GLY A 17 -7.71 -13.08 4.36
N VAL A 18 -6.43 -13.31 4.08
CA VAL A 18 -5.33 -12.79 4.89
C VAL A 18 -4.70 -11.61 4.15
N SER A 19 -4.52 -10.49 4.85
CA SER A 19 -3.78 -9.33 4.35
C SER A 19 -2.31 -9.47 4.73
N GLU A 20 -1.42 -9.53 3.75
CA GLU A 20 0.04 -9.68 3.90
C GLU A 20 0.78 -8.33 3.96
N GLY A 21 0.05 -7.21 3.98
CA GLY A 21 0.63 -5.87 3.99
C GLY A 21 -0.41 -4.76 4.07
N MET A 22 0.07 -3.51 3.92
CA MET A 22 -0.76 -2.31 3.95
C MET A 22 -0.39 -1.37 2.81
N VAL A 23 -1.37 -0.98 1.99
CA VAL A 23 -1.20 0.05 0.94
C VAL A 23 -1.27 1.44 1.57
N LEU A 24 -0.40 2.35 1.12
CA LEU A 24 -0.35 3.72 1.63
C LEU A 24 -1.22 4.67 0.81
N ALA A 25 -1.93 5.54 1.52
CA ALA A 25 -2.75 6.61 0.97
C ALA A 25 -2.66 7.85 1.86
N ALA A 26 -2.84 9.03 1.27
CA ALA A 26 -2.96 10.29 1.99
C ALA A 26 -4.45 10.67 2.18
N GLY A 27 -4.76 11.36 3.27
CA GLY A 27 -6.07 11.95 3.53
C GLY A 27 -6.69 11.55 4.87
N PRO A 28 -7.81 12.20 5.28
CA PRO A 28 -8.44 11.99 6.58
C PRO A 28 -9.22 10.67 6.69
N GLY A 29 -9.40 9.94 5.58
CA GLY A 29 -10.10 8.65 5.53
C GLY A 29 -11.43 8.70 4.77
N GLY A 30 -12.09 7.55 4.68
CA GLY A 30 -13.38 7.43 4.00
C GLY A 30 -13.29 7.73 2.50
N LYS A 31 -14.01 8.76 2.03
CA LYS A 31 -14.04 9.16 0.61
C LYS A 31 -12.84 10.01 0.20
N GLU A 32 -12.14 10.59 1.16
CA GLU A 32 -11.00 11.48 0.92
C GLU A 32 -9.70 10.69 1.11
N LEU A 33 -9.52 9.63 0.33
CA LEU A 33 -8.33 8.78 0.32
C LEU A 33 -7.66 8.83 -1.06
N PHE A 34 -6.41 9.27 -1.07
CA PHE A 34 -5.60 9.42 -2.28
C PHE A 34 -4.44 8.42 -2.23
N LEU A 35 -4.48 7.39 -3.09
CA LEU A 35 -3.42 6.38 -3.16
C LEU A 35 -2.08 7.02 -3.51
N LEU A 36 -1.04 6.67 -2.75
CA LEU A 36 0.32 7.04 -3.12
C LEU A 36 0.78 6.21 -4.32
N ALA A 37 1.33 6.89 -5.31
CA ALA A 37 1.92 6.29 -6.49
C ALA A 37 3.41 6.67 -6.54
N PRO A 38 4.30 5.76 -6.95
CA PRO A 38 5.68 6.11 -7.20
C PRO A 38 5.81 6.92 -8.49
N ASP A 39 6.94 7.61 -8.62
CA ASP A 39 7.33 8.28 -9.87
C ASP A 39 7.61 7.28 -10.99
N ASP A 40 7.67 7.78 -12.22
CA ASP A 40 7.97 6.97 -13.41
C ASP A 40 9.35 6.30 -13.31
N GLY A 41 9.44 5.09 -13.86
CA GLY A 41 10.65 4.26 -13.80
C GLY A 41 10.79 3.44 -12.52
N ALA A 42 9.87 3.56 -11.56
CA ALA A 42 9.78 2.65 -10.44
C ALA A 42 9.34 1.25 -10.87
N GLU A 43 9.98 0.22 -10.34
CA GLU A 43 9.66 -1.19 -10.62
C GLU A 43 9.09 -1.89 -9.37
N PRO A 44 8.28 -2.96 -9.56
CA PRO A 44 7.79 -3.75 -8.43
C PRO A 44 8.91 -4.30 -7.55
N GLY A 45 8.79 -4.10 -6.24
CA GLY A 45 9.78 -4.57 -5.27
C GLY A 45 10.94 -3.60 -5.00
N MET A 46 11.00 -2.45 -5.69
CA MET A 46 11.94 -1.39 -5.32
C MET A 46 11.68 -0.92 -3.87
N ARG A 47 12.76 -0.80 -3.09
CA ARG A 47 12.68 -0.35 -1.69
C ARG A 47 12.46 1.16 -1.63
N VAL A 48 11.41 1.56 -0.93
CA VAL A 48 11.19 2.96 -0.54
C VAL A 48 12.23 3.35 0.52
N LYS A 49 12.80 4.54 0.40
CA LYS A 49 13.76 5.13 1.34
C LYS A 49 13.25 6.45 1.88
#